data_AF-A0AAW5R5H7-F1
#
_entry.id   AF-A0AAW5R5H7-F1
#
_cell.length_a   1.000
_cell.length_b   1.000
_cell.length_c   1.000
_cell.angle_alpha   90.00
_cell.angle_beta   90.00
_cell.angle_gamma   90.00
#
_symmetry.space_group_name_H-M   'P 1'
#
loop_
_entity.id
_entity.type
_entity.pdbx_description
1 polymer ?
#
loop_
_entity_poly.entity_id
_entity_poly.type
_entity_poly.pdbx_seq_one_letter_code
_entity_poly.pdbx_strand_id
1 'polypeptide(L)' 'MEIQHTRVIVEINQDVQFSRFKNGDQKGGVQPIEPSVIAAVKAQLEDALLHLENLSSHR' A
#
# COMPACT_ATOMS: atom_id res chain seq x y z
N MET A 1 -12.87 21.29 2.77
CA MET A 1 -12.65 19.91 2.31
C MET A 1 -11.40 19.42 3.01
N GLU A 2 -11.51 18.43 3.90
CA GLU A 2 -10.31 17.75 4.42
C GLU A 2 -9.65 16.99 3.27
N ILE A 3 -8.40 17.33 2.99
CA ILE A 3 -7.60 16.60 2.03
C ILE A 3 -7.10 15.34 2.74
N GLN A 4 -7.71 14.20 2.42
CA GLN A 4 -7.23 12.91 2.92
C GLN A 4 -5.94 12.55 2.17
N HIS A 5 -4.81 12.66 2.86
CA HIS A 5 -3.53 12.22 2.34
C HIS A 5 -3.39 10.70 2.49
N THR A 6 -3.57 9.96 1.40
CA THR A 6 -3.31 8.53 1.37
C THR A 6 -1.92 8.27 0.80
N ARG A 7 -1.10 7.52 1.55
CA ARG A 7 0.21 7.02 1.13
C ARG A 7 0.19 5.50 1.15
N VAL A 8 0.71 4.88 0.09
CA VAL A 8 1.01 3.44 0.05
C VAL A 8 2.52 3.28 0.13
N ILE A 9 3.00 2.43 1.04
CA ILE A 9 4.42 2.09 1.20
C ILE A 9 4.53 0.56 1.13
N VAL A 10 5.51 0.07 0.36
CA VAL A 10 5.92 -1.34 0.36
C VAL A 10 7.33 -1.39 0.93
N GLU A 11 7.47 -2.05 2.07
CA GLU A 11 8.73 -2.28 2.77
C GLU A 11 9.06 -3.77 2.77
N ILE A 12 10.30 -4.11 2.43
CA ILE A 12 10.80 -5.50 2.40
C ILE A 12 12.12 -5.52 3.13
N ASN A 13 12.27 -6.42 4.10
CA ASN A 13 13.48 -6.50 4.93
C ASN A 13 13.87 -5.15 5.56
N GLN A 14 12.86 -4.33 5.93
CA GLN A 14 13.02 -2.98 6.49
C GLN A 14 13.50 -1.91 5.49
N ASP A 15 13.64 -2.26 4.21
CA ASP A 15 13.96 -1.32 3.14
C ASP A 15 12.71 -0.91 2.36
N VAL A 16 12.54 0.41 2.15
CA VAL A 16 11.44 0.96 1.34
C VAL A 16 11.71 0.70 -0.14
N GLN A 17 10.92 -0.20 -0.74
CA GLN A 17 11.04 -0.57 -2.14
C GLN A 17 10.18 0.31 -3.05
N PHE A 18 8.98 0.69 -2.56
CA PHE A 18 8.04 1.53 -3.29
C PHE A 18 7.25 2.41 -2.35
N SER A 19 7.03 3.67 -2.74
CA SER A 19 6.02 4.49 -2.10
C SER A 19 5.33 5.45 -3.07
N ARG A 20 4.01 5.57 -2.92
CA ARG A 20 3.19 6.44 -3.76
C ARG A 20 2.19 7.22 -2.93
N PHE A 21 2.14 8.52 -3.20
CA PHE A 21 1.11 9.41 -2.68
C PHE A 21 -0.04 9.54 -3.68
N LYS A 22 -1.26 9.66 -3.17
CA LYS A 22 -2.46 9.91 -3.99
C LYS A 22 -2.44 11.31 -4.63
N ASN A 23 -1.83 12.30 -3.98
CA ASN A 23 -1.65 13.64 -4.53
C ASN A 23 -0.30 13.72 -5.26
N GLY A 24 -0.36 14.09 -6.53
CA GLY A 24 0.47 13.60 -7.64
C GLY A 24 1.95 13.95 -7.69
N ASP A 25 2.54 14.63 -6.70
CA ASP A 25 3.90 15.19 -6.87
C ASP A 25 4.96 14.58 -5.96
N GLN A 26 4.60 13.60 -5.13
CA GLN A 26 5.56 12.89 -4.27
C GLN A 26 5.75 11.46 -4.77
N LYS A 27 6.84 11.22 -5.50
CA LYS A 27 7.38 9.88 -5.76
C LYS A 27 8.43 9.59 -4.70
N GLY A 28 8.28 8.51 -3.94
CA GLY A 28 9.35 8.02 -3.07
C GLY A 28 9.69 6.58 -3.44
N GLY A 29 10.98 6.27 -3.63
CA GLY A 29 11.49 4.92 -3.91
C GLY A 29 10.94 4.28 -5.19
N VAL A 30 11.79 4.13 -6.21
CA VAL A 30 11.43 3.53 -7.52
C VAL A 30 12.30 2.31 -7.82
N GLN A 31 12.64 1.53 -6.80
CA GLN A 31 13.35 0.28 -7.04
C GLN A 31 12.40 -0.70 -7.75
N PRO A 32 12.85 -1.38 -8.82
CA PRO A 32 12.07 -2.45 -9.44
C PRO A 32 11.76 -3.53 -8.41
N ILE A 33 10.48 -3.81 -8.22
CA ILE A 33 10.02 -4.89 -7.32
C ILE A 33 9.95 -6.19 -8.12
N GLU A 34 10.47 -7.28 -7.56
CA GLU A 34 10.38 -8.60 -8.17
C GLU A 34 8.91 -9.08 -8.32
N PRO A 35 8.55 -9.79 -9.41
CA PRO A 35 7.16 -10.25 -9.62
C PRO A 35 6.61 -11.13 -8.48
N SER A 36 7.46 -11.98 -7.88
CA SER A 36 7.12 -12.82 -6.72
C SER A 36 6.71 -11.98 -5.50
N VAL A 37 7.43 -10.90 -5.26
CA VAL A 37 7.13 -9.93 -4.20
C VAL A 37 5.82 -9.20 -4.50
N ILE A 38 5.59 -8.77 -5.75
CA ILE A 38 4.32 -8.11 -6.12
C ILE A 38 3.13 -9.03 -5.80
N ALA A 39 3.24 -10.32 -6.12
CA ALA A 39 2.20 -11.30 -5.81
C ALA A 39 1.95 -11.43 -4.30
N ALA A 40 3.01 -11.49 -3.49
CA ALA A 40 2.91 -11.56 -2.04
C ALA A 40 2.28 -10.29 -1.43
N VAL A 41 2.74 -9.11 -1.86
CA VAL A 41 2.21 -7.81 -1.43
C VAL A 41 0.73 -7.68 -1.81
N LYS A 42 0.34 -8.13 -3.01
CA LYS A 42 -1.05 -8.12 -3.46
C LYS A 42 -1.94 -8.98 -2.56
N ALA A 43 -1.53 -10.21 -2.25
CA ALA A 43 -2.30 -11.09 -1.37
C ALA A 43 -2.48 -10.50 0.04
N GLN A 44 -1.42 -9.89 0.60
CA GLN A 44 -1.50 -9.23 1.90
C GLN A 44 -2.41 -8.00 1.89
N LEU A 45 -2.39 -7.21 0.80
CA LEU A 45 -3.29 -6.06 0.65
C LEU A 45 -4.75 -6.49 0.51
N GLU A 46 -5.03 -7.56 -0.23
CA GLU A 46 -6.38 -8.12 -0.38
C GLU A 46 -6.93 -8.58 0.98
N ASP A 47 -6.13 -9.29 1.77
CA ASP A 47 -6.51 -9.71 3.12
C ASP A 47 -6.74 -8.53 4.08
N ALA A 48 -5.85 -7.52 4.04
CA ALA A 48 -6.02 -6.31 4.84
C ALA A 48 -7.28 -5.52 4.46
N LEU A 49 -7.62 -5.46 3.16
CA LEU A 49 -8.85 -4.82 2.68
C LEU A 49 -10.09 -5.58 3.19
N LEU A 50 -10.08 -6.90 3.13
CA LEU A 50 -11.18 -7.72 3.66
C LEU A 50 -11.38 -7.48 5.16
N HIS A 51 -10.30 -7.38 5.93
CA HIS A 51 -10.37 -7.03 7.35
C HIS A 51 -10.99 -5.64 7.60
N LEU A 52 -10.61 -4.64 6.81
CA LEU A 52 -11.19 -3.29 6.92
C LEU A 52 -12.68 -3.27 6.54
N GLU A 53 -13.06 -3.98 5.49
CA GLU A 53 -14.46 -4.12 5.06
C GLU A 53 -15.30 -4.79 6.15
N ASN A 54 -14.77 -5.87 6.74
CA ASN A 54 -15.39 -6.52 7.89
C ASN A 54 -15.60 -5.53 9.03
N LEU A 55 -14.57 -4.76 9.43
CA LEU A 55 -14.71 -3.75 10.48
C LEU A 55 -15.76 -2.68 10.16
N SER A 56 -15.87 -2.28 8.89
CA SER A 56 -16.88 -1.31 8.45
C SER A 56 -18.31 -1.88 8.41
N SER A 57 -18.42 -3.20 8.26
CA SER A 57 -19.68 -3.94 8.19
C SER A 57 -20.24 -4.31 9.57
N HIS A 58 -19.44 -4.21 10.64
CA HIS A 58 -19.89 -4.33 12.04
C HIS A 58 -20.56 -3.02 12.52
N ARG A 59 -21.57 -2.56 11.79
CA ARG A 59 -22.48 -1.49 12.21
C ARG A 59 -23.76 -2.06 12.81
#